data_AF-A0A0L7KUB4-F1
#
_entry.id   AF-A0A0L7KUB4-F1
#
_cell.length_a   1.000
_cell.length_b   1.000
_cell.length_c   1.000
_cell.angle_alpha   90.00
_cell.angle_beta   90.00
_cell.angle_gamma   90.00
#
_symmetry.space_group_name_H-M   'P 1'
#
loop_
_entity.id
_entity.type
_entity.pdbx_description
1 polymer ?
#
loop_
_entity_poly.entity_id
_entity_poly.type
_entity_poly.pdbx_seq_one_letter_code
_entity_poly.pdbx_strand_id
1 'polypeptide(L)'
;MCHHCGKGFPTKVQLESHIRTHTGERPFICEYCPTTFSQQSNLYKHNRQPEPIPAMNQAPAVSVVLHYSAETSRRSYELLKIPDPDKFF
;
A
#
# COMPACT_ATOMS: atom_id res chain seq x y z
N MET A 1 -13.24 12.38 27.64
CA MET A 1 -12.38 11.36 28.31
C MET A 1 -12.30 10.14 27.41
N CYS A 2 -11.15 9.47 27.33
CA CYS A 2 -11.01 8.19 26.64
C CYS A 2 -11.46 7.03 27.52
N HIS A 3 -12.32 6.15 27.00
CA HIS A 3 -12.81 4.99 27.75
C HIS A 3 -11.77 3.86 27.88
N HIS A 4 -10.73 3.83 27.03
CA HIS A 4 -9.68 2.81 27.11
C HIS A 4 -8.59 3.13 28.14
N CYS A 5 -8.26 4.41 28.34
CA CYS A 5 -7.12 4.81 29.18
C CYS A 5 -7.40 5.98 30.13
N GLY A 6 -8.63 6.48 30.18
CA GLY A 6 -9.04 7.57 31.09
C GLY A 6 -8.50 8.96 30.71
N LYS A 7 -7.70 9.09 29.65
CA LYS A 7 -7.08 10.37 29.28
C LYS A 7 -8.11 11.43 28.86
N GLY A 8 -7.95 12.66 29.36
CA GLY A 8 -8.80 13.80 29.07
C GLY A 8 -8.38 14.52 27.79
N PHE A 9 -9.35 14.99 27.00
CA PHE A 9 -9.13 15.78 25.80
C PHE A 9 -10.11 16.95 25.77
N PRO A 10 -9.68 18.15 25.38
CA PRO A 10 -10.50 19.37 25.40
C PRO A 10 -11.55 19.39 24.27
N THR A 11 -11.38 18.61 23.21
CA THR A 11 -12.31 18.58 22.07
C THR A 11 -12.62 17.15 21.63
N LYS A 12 -13.79 16.97 21.01
CA LYS A 12 -14.21 15.69 20.42
C LYS A 12 -13.24 15.21 19.35
N VAL A 13 -12.77 16.10 18.48
CA VAL A 13 -11.80 15.78 17.41
C VAL A 13 -10.49 15.21 17.97
N GLN A 14 -9.98 15.80 19.07
CA GLN A 14 -8.77 15.30 19.72
C GLN A 14 -9.00 13.94 20.39
N LEU A 15 -10.17 13.74 21.00
CA LEU A 15 -10.56 12.45 21.56
C LEU A 15 -10.67 11.36 20.48
N GLU A 16 -11.34 11.63 19.37
CA GLU A 16 -11.49 10.70 18.25
C GLU A 16 -10.15 10.35 17.61
N SER A 17 -9.31 11.35 17.38
CA SER A 17 -7.93 11.14 16.90
C SER A 17 -7.13 10.25 17.84
N HIS A 18 -7.27 10.46 19.15
CA HIS A 18 -6.64 9.60 20.15
C HIS A 18 -7.21 8.18 20.16
N ILE A 19 -8.51 7.98 19.99
CA ILE A 19 -9.11 6.63 19.96
C ILE A 19 -8.47 5.76 18.87
N ARG A 20 -8.05 6.35 17.74
CA ARG A 20 -7.33 5.63 16.68
C ARG A 20 -6.00 5.02 17.15
N THR A 21 -5.39 5.51 18.24
CA THR A 21 -4.20 4.88 18.82
C THR A 21 -4.51 3.58 19.54
N HIS A 22 -5.77 3.36 19.92
CA HIS A 22 -6.24 2.11 20.51
C HIS A 22 -6.76 1.14 19.44
N THR A 23 -7.51 1.63 18.44
CA THR A 23 -8.07 0.78 17.38
C THR A 23 -7.08 0.45 16.27
N GLY A 24 -6.01 1.24 16.13
CA GLY A 24 -5.06 1.12 15.02
C GLY A 24 -5.59 1.66 13.69
N GLU A 25 -6.76 2.31 13.67
CA GLU A 25 -7.34 2.86 12.45
C GLU A 25 -6.46 3.95 11.83
N ARG A 26 -6.25 3.85 10.51
CA ARG A 26 -5.44 4.79 9.73
C ARG A 26 -6.23 5.24 8.50
N PRO A 27 -7.27 6.07 8.67
CA PRO A 27 -8.20 6.41 7.60
C PRO A 27 -7.61 7.35 6.55
N PHE A 28 -6.46 7.98 6.80
CA PHE A 28 -5.85 8.93 5.87
C PHE A 28 -4.83 8.21 5.00
N ILE A 29 -5.12 8.07 3.71
CA ILE A 29 -4.32 7.30 2.76
C ILE A 29 -3.58 8.26 1.84
N CYS A 30 -2.30 7.97 1.56
CA CYS A 30 -1.57 8.66 0.50
C CYS A 30 -2.01 8.13 -0.87
N GLU A 31 -2.28 9.02 -1.82
CA GLU A 31 -2.69 8.61 -3.18
C GLU A 31 -1.52 8.09 -4.02
N TYR A 32 -0.28 8.37 -3.61
CA TYR A 32 0.92 8.07 -4.38
C TYR A 32 1.72 6.88 -3.82
N CYS A 33 1.42 6.42 -2.60
CA CYS A 33 2.11 5.30 -1.96
C CYS A 33 1.15 4.58 -0.99
N PRO A 34 1.39 3.33 -0.54
CA PRO A 34 0.46 2.59 0.32
C PRO A 34 0.38 3.12 1.75
N THR A 35 1.15 4.18 2.08
CA THR A 35 1.31 4.64 3.45
C THR A 35 0.00 5.24 3.93
N THR A 36 -0.47 4.74 5.06
CA THR A 36 -1.67 5.25 5.73
C THR A 36 -1.30 5.94 7.03
N PHE A 37 -2.13 6.87 7.49
CA PHE A 37 -1.91 7.66 8.69
C PHE A 37 -3.17 7.69 9.55
N SER A 38 -2.99 7.76 10.87
CA SER A 38 -4.09 7.95 11.83
C SER A 38 -4.52 9.42 11.97
N GLN A 39 -3.71 10.36 11.45
CA GLN A 39 -3.95 11.80 11.52
C GLN A 39 -3.69 12.49 10.17
N GLN A 40 -4.58 13.42 9.80
CA GLN A 40 -4.50 14.19 8.56
C GLN A 40 -3.24 15.06 8.48
N SER A 41 -2.81 15.64 9.60
CA SER A 41 -1.60 16.46 9.67
C SER A 41 -0.33 15.68 9.31
N ASN A 42 -0.30 14.37 9.61
CA ASN A 42 0.83 13.51 9.26
C ASN A 42 0.83 13.19 7.76
N LEU A 43 -0.32 12.90 7.17
CA LEU A 43 -0.45 12.75 5.71
C LEU A 43 -0.03 14.05 4.99
N TYR A 44 -0.42 15.21 5.52
CA TYR A 44 -0.06 16.50 4.94
C TYR A 44 1.45 16.77 4.96
N LYS A 45 2.12 16.43 6.06
CA LYS A 45 3.58 16.53 6.17
C LYS A 45 4.26 15.56 5.21
N HIS A 46 3.77 14.32 5.14
CA HIS A 46 4.26 13.32 4.20
C HIS A 46 4.18 13.81 2.76
N ASN A 47 3.04 14.34 2.32
CA ASN A 47 2.86 14.85 0.96
C ASN A 47 3.72 16.08 0.63
N ARG A 48 4.22 16.79 1.64
CA ARG A 48 5.11 17.96 1.46
C ARG A 48 6.58 17.58 1.44
N GLN A 49 6.94 16.38 1.89
CA GLN A 49 8.31 15.89 1.79
C GLN A 49 8.40 15.00 0.55
N PRO A 50 9.41 15.19 -0.31
CA PRO A 50 9.70 14.25 -1.36
C PRO A 50 10.31 12.99 -0.72
N GLU A 51 9.48 12.18 -0.09
CA GLU A 51 9.88 10.81 0.27
C GLU A 51 10.08 10.04 -1.04
N PRO A 52 11.21 9.32 -1.22
CA PRO A 52 11.39 8.48 -2.38
C PRO A 52 10.27 7.44 -2.38
N ILE A 53 9.41 7.49 -3.40
CA ILE A 53 8.33 6.52 -3.60
C ILE A 53 8.98 5.13 -3.59
N PRO A 54 8.71 4.27 -2.59
CA PRO A 54 9.08 2.87 -2.74
C PRO A 54 8.33 2.40 -3.98
N ALA A 55 9.04 1.90 -4.99
CA ALA A 55 8.49 1.53 -6.28
C ALA A 55 7.47 0.39 -6.13
N MET A 56 6.25 0.72 -5.73
CA MET A 56 5.20 -0.26 -5.47
C MET A 56 4.38 -0.60 -6.71
N ASN A 57 4.86 -0.19 -7.87
CA ASN A 57 4.29 -0.53 -9.17
C ASN A 57 5.26 -1.29 -10.09
N GLN A 58 6.32 -1.90 -9.55
CA GLN A 58 7.12 -2.88 -10.28
C GLN A 58 6.81 -4.29 -9.78
N ALA A 59 5.57 -4.75 -10.01
CA ALA A 59 5.44 -6.19 -10.24
C ALA A 59 6.23 -6.48 -11.53
N PRO A 60 7.16 -7.45 -11.55
CA PRO A 60 7.85 -7.76 -12.78
C PRO A 60 6.78 -8.10 -13.82
N ALA A 61 6.82 -7.40 -14.96
CA ALA A 61 5.96 -7.78 -16.07
C ALA A 61 6.30 -9.24 -16.40
N VAL A 62 5.30 -10.12 -16.37
CA VAL A 62 5.45 -11.53 -16.71
C VAL A 62 4.61 -11.82 -17.94
N SER A 63 5.20 -12.49 -18.93
CA SER A 63 4.44 -13.03 -20.06
C SER A 63 3.95 -14.43 -19.69
N VAL A 64 2.66 -14.68 -19.89
CA VAL A 64 2.08 -16.02 -19.75
C VAL A 64 2.04 -16.68 -21.12
N VAL A 65 2.80 -17.76 -21.29
CA VAL A 65 2.78 -18.57 -22.53
C VAL A 65 1.84 -19.75 -22.33
N LEU A 66 0.90 -19.91 -23.26
CA LEU A 66 0.01 -21.07 -23.35
C LEU A 66 0.65 -22.14 -24.22
N HIS A 67 0.90 -23.30 -23.63
CA HIS A 67 1.34 -24.49 -24.35
C HIS A 67 0.16 -25.45 -24.51
N TYR A 68 -0.11 -25.89 -25.74
CA TYR A 68 -1.15 -26.89 -26.04
C TYR A 68 -0.50 -28.22 -26.39
N SER A 69 -0.75 -29.25 -25.60
CA SER A 69 -0.33 -30.62 -25.91
C SER A 69 -1.41 -31.32 -26.71
N ALA A 70 -1.11 -31.66 -27.97
CA ALA A 70 -2.00 -32.42 -28.84
C ALA A 70 -2.21 -33.87 -28.36
N GLU A 71 -1.34 -34.37 -27.48
CA GLU A 71 -1.32 -35.76 -27.02
C GLU A 71 -2.21 -36.00 -25.80
N THR A 72 -2.44 -34.97 -24.99
CA THR A 72 -3.12 -35.11 -23.68
C THR A 72 -4.34 -34.22 -23.51
N SER A 73 -4.69 -33.40 -24.52
CA SER A 73 -5.75 -32.38 -24.46
C SER A 73 -5.62 -31.43 -23.25
N ARG A 74 -4.42 -31.34 -22.65
CA ARG A 74 -4.12 -30.48 -21.51
C ARG A 74 -3.49 -29.18 -21.99
N ARG A 75 -3.89 -28.08 -21.34
CA ARG A 75 -3.24 -26.78 -21.45
C ARG A 75 -2.28 -26.62 -20.26
N SER A 76 -1.05 -26.22 -20.54
CA SER A 76 -0.09 -25.81 -19.52
C SER A 76 0.30 -24.35 -19.71
N TYR A 77 0.63 -23.69 -18.60
CA TYR A 77 0.99 -22.28 -18.56
C TYR A 77 2.44 -22.16 -18.07
N GLU A 78 3.22 -21.30 -18.72
CA GLU A 78 4.58 -20.99 -18.30
C GLU A 78 4.73 -19.47 -18.09
N LEU A 79 5.38 -19.08 -17.00
CA LEU A 79 5.63 -17.69 -16.66
C LEU A 79 7.06 -17.31 -17.06
N LEU A 80 7.18 -16.41 -18.04
CA LEU A 80 8.46 -15.83 -18.44
C LEU A 80 8.62 -14.43 -17.86
N LYS A 81 9.77 -14.16 -17.24
CA LYS A 81 10.13 -12.82 -16.76
C LYS A 81 10.39 -11.93 -17.96
N ILE A 82 9.65 -10.83 -18.11
CA ILE A 82 9.95 -9.84 -19.13
C ILE A 82 11.20 -9.09 -18.67
N PRO A 83 12.27 -9.04 -19.48
CA PRO A 83 13.45 -8.27 -19.13
C PRO A 83 13.06 -6.80 -19.01
N ASP A 84 13.55 -6.18 -17.95
CA ASP A 84 13.38 -4.75 -17.68
C ASP A 84 14.00 -3.95 -18.84
N PRO A 85 13.22 -3.12 -19.56
CA PRO A 85 13.73 -2.37 -20.70
C PRO A 85 14.86 -1.40 -20.33
N ASP A 86 14.97 -1.02 -19.04
CA ASP A 86 15.99 -0.10 -18.54
C ASP A 86 17.28 -0.80 -18.06
N LYS A 87 17.36 -2.15 -18.09
CA LYS A 87 18.55 -2.92 -17.66
C LYS A 87 19.55 -3.24 -18.78
N PHE A 88 19.37 -2.68 -19.97
CA PHE A 88 20.30 -2.81 -21.10
C PHE A 88 21.28 -1.63 -21.24
N PHE A 89 21.32 -0.71 -20.27
CA PHE A 89 22.30 0.38 -20.17
C PHE A 89 23.15 0.26 -18.90
#